data_AF-A0A6V7NHT5-F1
#
_entry.id   AF-A0A6V7NHT5-F1
#
_cell.length_a   1.000
_cell.length_b   1.000
_cell.length_c   1.000
_cell.angle_alpha   90.00
_cell.angle_beta   90.00
_cell.angle_gamma   90.00
#
_symmetry.space_group_name_H-M   'P 1'
#
loop_
_entity.id
_entity.type
_entity.pdbx_description
1 polymer ?
#
loop_
_entity_poly.entity_id
_entity_poly.type
_entity_poly.pdbx_seq_one_letter_code
_entity_poly.pdbx_strand_id
1 'polypeptide(L)'
;MVNQADDVAGIISSKAGLHYVGPELDAMKAVADAYSKRSLKFFETALRDYRAQLEEDPIVHRHLSSLYDTLLEQNLCRLIEPYSRVEIAHIAEMIELPVDHVEKKLSQMILDKKFAGTLDQGAGCLIIFDDPKTDAIFPATLETISNIGKVVDSLYMRSARIMA
;
A
#
# COMPACT_ATOMS: atom_id res chain seq x y z
N MET A 1 3.74 5.35 11.24
CA MET A 1 4.82 6.36 11.18
C MET A 1 4.18 7.67 10.71
N VAL A 2 4.61 8.83 11.23
CA VAL A 2 3.90 10.11 11.02
C VAL A 2 4.19 10.73 9.64
N ASN A 3 4.99 10.08 8.79
CA ASN A 3 5.28 10.47 7.39
C ASN A 3 5.76 11.93 7.21
N GLN A 4 6.29 12.54 8.26
CA GLN A 4 6.80 13.92 8.26
C GLN A 4 8.33 13.90 8.24
N ALA A 5 8.90 13.86 7.03
CA ALA A 5 10.35 13.92 6.84
C ALA A 5 10.92 15.32 7.12
N ASP A 6 10.12 16.36 6.91
CA ASP A 6 10.54 17.76 7.04
C ASP A 6 10.89 18.13 8.49
N ASP A 7 10.26 17.47 9.46
CA ASP A 7 10.51 17.69 10.89
C ASP A 7 11.88 17.16 11.33
N VAL A 8 12.49 16.23 10.58
CA VAL A 8 13.80 15.66 10.91
C VAL A 8 14.89 16.73 10.84
N ALA A 9 14.86 17.58 9.81
CA ALA A 9 15.80 18.70 9.69
C ALA A 9 15.67 19.68 10.86
N GLY A 10 14.43 19.94 11.29
CA GLY A 10 14.12 20.75 12.47
C GLY A 10 14.72 20.16 13.75
N ILE A 11 14.52 18.86 13.99
CA ILE A 11 15.04 18.15 15.17
C ILE A 11 16.57 18.15 15.20
N ILE A 12 17.22 17.91 14.05
CA ILE A 12 18.69 17.94 13.93
C ILE A 12 19.25 19.32 14.25
N SER A 13 18.61 20.39 13.74
CA SER A 13 19.04 21.77 13.98
C SER A 13 18.78 22.27 15.41
N SER A 14 18.02 21.51 16.20
CA SER A 14 17.72 21.88 17.59
C SER A 14 18.95 21.82 18.49
N LYS A 15 18.91 22.55 19.61
CA LYS A 15 19.99 22.55 20.61
C LYS A 15 20.33 21.14 21.09
N ALA A 16 19.33 20.25 21.21
CA ALA A 16 19.54 18.85 21.61
C ALA A 16 20.18 18.02 20.49
N GLY A 17 19.77 18.21 19.23
CA GLY A 17 20.33 17.50 18.07
C GLY A 17 21.81 17.84 17.84
N LEU A 18 22.19 19.10 18.03
CA LEU A 18 23.59 19.55 17.91
C LEU A 18 24.53 18.93 18.95
N HIS A 19 24.02 18.43 20.09
CA HIS A 19 24.85 17.75 21.09
C HIS A 19 25.23 16.32 20.70
N TYR A 20 24.48 15.68 19.80
CA TYR A 20 24.66 14.29 19.38
C TYR A 20 25.02 14.18 17.89
N VAL A 21 25.76 15.15 17.36
CA VAL A 21 26.25 15.12 15.98
C VAL A 21 27.23 13.95 15.82
N GLY A 22 26.93 13.06 14.89
CA GLY A 22 27.70 11.86 14.62
C GLY A 22 27.15 11.06 13.44
N PRO A 23 27.80 9.93 13.11
CA PRO A 23 27.44 9.10 11.96
C PRO A 23 26.02 8.53 12.04
N GLU A 24 25.48 8.33 13.25
CA GLU A 24 24.10 7.90 13.49
C GLU A 24 23.08 8.93 13.00
N LEU A 25 23.39 10.21 13.20
CA LEU A 25 22.53 11.32 12.84
C LEU A 25 22.61 11.62 11.33
N ASP A 26 23.80 11.45 10.74
CA ASP A 26 24.00 11.50 9.29
C ASP A 26 23.26 10.36 8.57
N ALA A 27 23.22 9.15 9.16
CA ALA A 27 22.43 8.04 8.65
C ALA A 27 20.94 8.38 8.61
N MET A 28 20.38 8.89 9.73
CA MET A 28 18.97 9.27 9.81
C MET A 28 18.63 10.42 8.85
N LYS A 29 19.55 11.36 8.64
CA LYS A 29 19.40 12.43 7.66
C LYS A 29 19.34 11.88 6.23
N ALA A 30 20.25 10.97 5.87
CA ALA A 30 20.27 10.35 4.54
C ALA A 30 18.98 9.56 4.25
N VAL A 31 18.46 8.83 5.25
CA VAL A 31 17.17 8.11 5.15
C VAL A 31 16.01 9.08 4.98
N ALA A 32 15.97 10.18 5.76
CA ALA A 32 14.94 11.20 5.63
C ALA A 32 14.98 11.91 4.26
N ASP A 33 16.17 12.23 3.77
CA ASP A 33 16.37 12.84 2.44
C ASP A 33 15.91 11.89 1.32
N ALA A 34 16.23 10.59 1.42
CA ALA A 34 15.79 9.58 0.46
C ALA A 34 14.27 9.43 0.45
N TYR A 35 13.63 9.44 1.63
CA TYR A 35 12.18 9.38 1.76
C TYR A 35 11.50 10.64 1.22
N SER A 36 12.04 11.83 1.51
CA SER A 36 11.52 13.10 0.97
C SER A 36 11.58 13.15 -0.56
N LYS A 37 12.69 12.67 -1.15
CA LYS A 37 12.85 12.52 -2.60
C LYS A 37 12.07 11.33 -3.20
N ARG A 38 11.43 10.52 -2.36
CA ARG A 38 10.71 9.29 -2.71
C ARG A 38 11.51 8.30 -3.56
N SER A 39 12.82 8.25 -3.37
CA SER A 39 13.70 7.43 -4.20
C SER A 39 14.17 6.19 -3.44
N LEU A 40 13.71 5.02 -3.89
CA LEU A 40 14.15 3.72 -3.36
C LEU A 40 15.65 3.53 -3.51
N LYS A 41 16.23 3.99 -4.63
CA LYS A 41 17.67 3.89 -4.89
C LYS A 41 18.52 4.63 -3.87
N PHE A 42 18.15 5.87 -3.52
CA PHE A 42 18.83 6.61 -2.47
C PHE A 42 18.64 5.96 -1.10
N PHE A 43 17.47 5.35 -0.85
CA PHE A 43 17.18 4.65 0.39
C PHE A 43 18.05 3.39 0.57
N GLU A 44 18.17 2.57 -0.47
CA GLU A 44 19.03 1.38 -0.46
C GLU A 44 20.51 1.74 -0.35
N THR A 45 20.93 2.83 -1.00
CA THR A 45 22.30 3.35 -0.85
C THR A 45 22.56 3.78 0.59
N ALA A 46 21.62 4.49 1.22
CA ALA A 46 21.73 4.91 2.61
C ALA A 46 21.78 3.70 3.58
N LEU A 47 20.95 2.67 3.35
CA LEU A 47 20.98 1.44 4.14
C LEU A 47 22.32 0.71 4.03
N ARG A 48 22.90 0.67 2.82
CA ARG A 48 24.20 0.02 2.60
C ARG A 48 25.36 0.78 3.23
N ASP A 49 25.37 2.10 3.06
CA ASP A 49 26.48 2.95 3.52
C ASP A 49 26.49 3.08 5.06
N TYR A 50 25.31 3.10 5.69
CA TYR A 50 25.13 3.19 7.14
C TYR A 50 24.68 1.88 7.80
N ARG A 51 25.12 0.74 7.24
CA ARG A 51 24.70 -0.60 7.69
C ARG A 51 24.94 -0.83 9.19
N ALA A 52 26.10 -0.41 9.70
CA ALA A 52 26.44 -0.58 11.12
C ALA A 52 25.47 0.18 12.05
N GLN A 53 24.96 1.34 11.62
CA GLN A 53 24.06 2.15 12.44
C GLN A 53 22.59 1.74 12.28
N LEU A 54 22.20 1.20 11.12
CA LEU A 54 20.80 0.94 10.76
C LEU A 54 20.38 -0.53 10.84
N GLU A 55 21.30 -1.49 10.67
CA GLU A 55 21.01 -2.93 10.78
C GLU A 55 21.35 -3.53 12.16
N GLU A 56 22.32 -2.96 12.89
CA GLU A 56 22.71 -3.53 14.20
C GLU A 56 21.62 -3.36 15.27
N ASP A 57 20.74 -2.36 15.13
CA ASP A 57 19.59 -2.16 16.01
C ASP A 57 18.32 -2.83 15.43
N PRO A 58 17.78 -3.88 16.09
CA PRO A 58 16.59 -4.58 15.63
C PRO A 58 15.32 -3.72 15.57
N ILE A 59 15.22 -2.71 16.44
CA ILE A 59 14.06 -1.80 16.51
C ILE A 59 14.10 -0.87 15.30
N VAL A 60 15.26 -0.26 15.04
CA VAL A 60 15.49 0.62 13.89
C VAL A 60 15.25 -0.16 12.59
N HIS A 61 15.83 -1.35 12.46
CA HIS A 61 15.68 -2.20 11.27
C HIS A 61 14.20 -2.53 10.98
N ARG A 62 13.42 -2.88 12.00
CA ARG A 62 11.98 -3.15 11.86
C ARG A 62 11.21 -1.93 11.34
N HIS A 63 11.52 -0.75 11.87
CA HIS A 63 10.87 0.50 11.44
C HIS A 63 11.29 0.91 10.02
N LEU A 64 12.56 0.74 9.66
CA LEU A 64 13.05 1.02 8.31
C LEU A 64 12.46 0.07 7.27
N SER A 65 12.26 -1.21 7.62
CA SER A 65 11.60 -2.17 6.74
C SER A 65 10.16 -1.75 6.43
N SER A 66 9.41 -1.33 7.45
CA SER A 66 8.06 -0.79 7.26
C SER A 66 8.04 0.51 6.43
N LEU A 67 9.07 1.34 6.58
CA LEU A 67 9.22 2.58 5.82
C LEU A 67 9.52 2.27 4.34
N TYR A 68 10.39 1.31 4.06
CA TYR A 68 10.69 0.81 2.73
C TYR A 68 9.44 0.28 2.04
N ASP A 69 8.66 -0.55 2.73
CA ASP A 69 7.40 -1.08 2.23
C ASP A 69 6.40 0.01 1.84
N THR A 70 6.29 1.04 2.68
CA THR A 70 5.39 2.18 2.44
C THR A 70 5.87 3.01 1.25
N LEU A 71 7.17 3.22 1.12
CA LEU A 71 7.77 3.97 0.02
C LEU A 71 7.61 3.23 -1.32
N LEU A 72 7.82 1.91 -1.30
CA LEU A 72 7.61 1.04 -2.46
C LEU A 72 6.14 1.07 -2.91
N GLU A 73 5.21 0.98 -1.98
CA GLU A 73 3.77 1.07 -2.25
C GLU A 73 3.39 2.40 -2.92
N GLN A 74 3.86 3.53 -2.38
CA GLN A 74 3.60 4.85 -2.95
C GLN A 74 4.16 5.01 -4.36
N ASN A 75 5.38 4.49 -4.60
CA ASN A 75 6.00 4.52 -5.92
C ASN A 75 5.25 3.64 -6.92
N LEU A 76 4.82 2.44 -6.51
CA LEU A 76 4.01 1.55 -7.33
C LEU A 76 2.68 2.19 -7.71
N CYS A 77 1.92 2.74 -6.75
CA CYS A 77 0.65 3.41 -7.03
C CYS A 77 0.79 4.50 -8.11
N ARG A 78 1.82 5.34 -8.01
CA ARG A 78 2.07 6.41 -8.99
C ARG A 78 2.47 5.88 -10.37
N LEU A 79 3.26 4.80 -10.42
CA LEU A 79 3.69 4.21 -11.68
C LEU A 79 2.55 3.54 -12.43
N ILE A 80 1.60 2.94 -11.71
CA ILE A 80 0.48 2.20 -12.30
C ILE A 80 -0.72 3.09 -12.62
N GLU A 81 -0.90 4.23 -11.91
CA GLU A 81 -2.02 5.17 -12.07
C GLU A 81 -2.36 5.57 -13.53
N PRO A 82 -1.41 5.84 -14.44
CA PRO A 82 -1.75 6.25 -15.80
C PRO A 82 -2.13 5.10 -16.74
N TYR A 83 -2.03 3.84 -16.31
CA TYR A 83 -2.21 2.67 -17.17
C TYR A 83 -3.45 1.86 -16.81
N SER A 84 -4.25 1.45 -17.79
CA SER A 84 -5.30 0.44 -17.57
C SER A 84 -4.76 -1.00 -17.67
N ARG A 85 -3.67 -1.19 -18.41
CA ARG A 85 -2.96 -2.46 -18.55
C ARG A 85 -1.48 -2.20 -18.73
N VAL A 86 -0.64 -2.90 -17.97
CA VAL A 86 0.82 -2.73 -18.01
C VAL A 86 1.52 -4.07 -17.74
N GLU A 87 2.63 -4.31 -18.40
CA GLU A 87 3.45 -5.51 -18.18
C GLU A 87 4.21 -5.40 -16.86
N ILE A 88 4.22 -6.48 -16.06
CA ILE A 88 4.90 -6.50 -14.76
C ILE A 88 6.42 -6.36 -14.96
N ALA A 89 6.96 -6.91 -16.05
CA ALA A 89 8.37 -6.76 -16.41
C ALA A 89 8.77 -5.29 -16.61
N HIS A 90 7.90 -4.47 -17.21
CA HIS A 90 8.16 -3.05 -17.42
C HIS A 90 8.17 -2.27 -16.10
N ILE A 91 7.24 -2.60 -15.18
CA ILE A 91 7.24 -2.01 -13.83
C ILE A 91 8.52 -2.39 -13.07
N ALA A 92 8.92 -3.66 -13.16
CA ALA A 92 10.12 -4.17 -12.50
C ALA A 92 11.40 -3.48 -12.99
N GLU A 93 11.51 -3.25 -14.30
CA GLU A 93 12.63 -2.51 -14.90
C GLU A 93 12.68 -1.05 -14.41
N MET A 94 11.52 -0.36 -14.32
CA MET A 94 11.46 1.02 -13.84
C MET A 94 11.84 1.17 -12.35
N ILE A 95 11.59 0.14 -11.53
CA ILE A 95 11.89 0.17 -10.09
C ILE A 95 13.26 -0.45 -9.78
N GLU A 96 13.91 -1.07 -10.76
CA GLU A 96 15.18 -1.82 -10.59
C GLU A 96 15.05 -2.99 -9.59
N LEU A 97 13.87 -3.64 -9.50
CA LEU A 97 13.61 -4.78 -8.62
C LEU A 97 13.24 -6.04 -9.41
N PRO A 98 13.46 -7.25 -8.86
CA PRO A 98 13.04 -8.50 -9.51
C PRO A 98 11.53 -8.57 -9.70
N VAL A 99 11.11 -9.14 -10.84
CA VAL A 99 9.69 -9.32 -11.21
C VAL A 99 8.90 -10.04 -10.10
N ASP A 100 9.45 -11.12 -9.54
CA ASP A 100 8.83 -11.89 -8.45
C ASP A 100 8.52 -11.05 -7.21
N HIS A 101 9.38 -10.07 -6.89
CA HIS A 101 9.19 -9.21 -5.73
C HIS A 101 8.08 -8.19 -5.99
N VAL A 102 8.10 -7.59 -7.18
CA VAL A 102 7.07 -6.65 -7.62
C VAL A 102 5.70 -7.33 -7.72
N GLU A 103 5.63 -8.53 -8.29
CA GLU A 103 4.40 -9.30 -8.39
C GLU A 103 3.80 -9.61 -7.01
N LYS A 104 4.62 -10.10 -6.06
CA LYS A 104 4.17 -10.34 -4.68
C LYS A 104 3.67 -9.06 -4.03
N LYS A 105 4.37 -7.93 -4.20
CA LYS A 105 3.94 -6.65 -3.62
C LYS A 105 2.63 -6.15 -4.24
N LEU A 106 2.48 -6.24 -5.56
CA LEU A 106 1.23 -5.90 -6.24
C LEU A 106 0.08 -6.80 -5.78
N SER A 107 0.31 -8.10 -5.58
CA SER A 107 -0.71 -9.02 -5.08
C SER A 107 -1.17 -8.65 -3.67
N GLN A 108 -0.24 -8.24 -2.81
CA GLN A 108 -0.55 -7.74 -1.46
C GLN A 108 -1.37 -6.44 -1.54
N MET A 109 -0.98 -5.49 -2.39
CA MET A 109 -1.70 -4.21 -2.54
C MET A 109 -3.14 -4.38 -3.04
N ILE A 110 -3.38 -5.36 -3.91
CA ILE A 110 -4.74 -5.74 -4.36
C ILE A 110 -5.55 -6.31 -3.19
N LEU A 111 -4.96 -7.22 -2.40
CA LEU A 111 -5.60 -7.79 -1.21
C LEU A 111 -5.93 -6.73 -0.15
N ASP A 112 -5.04 -5.76 0.03
CA ASP A 112 -5.21 -4.63 0.95
C ASP A 112 -6.16 -3.55 0.39
N LYS A 113 -6.74 -3.77 -0.79
CA LYS A 113 -7.68 -2.86 -1.49
C LYS A 113 -7.11 -1.46 -1.71
N LYS A 114 -5.81 -1.35 -1.98
CA LYS A 114 -5.14 -0.07 -2.27
C LYS A 114 -5.48 0.47 -3.66
N PHE A 115 -5.69 -0.44 -4.60
CA PHE A 115 -6.21 -0.15 -5.93
C PHE A 115 -7.04 -1.34 -6.43
N ALA A 116 -7.96 -1.09 -7.36
CA ALA A 116 -8.75 -2.15 -7.98
C ALA A 116 -7.99 -2.70 -9.19
N GLY A 117 -7.55 -3.97 -9.12
CA GLY A 117 -6.82 -4.59 -10.22
C GLY A 117 -6.77 -6.10 -10.11
N THR A 118 -6.29 -6.74 -11.17
CA THR A 118 -6.06 -8.18 -11.24
C THR A 118 -4.73 -8.45 -11.93
N LEU A 119 -3.99 -9.43 -11.43
CA LEU A 119 -2.75 -9.91 -12.02
C LEU A 119 -3.06 -11.08 -12.96
N ASP A 120 -2.73 -10.92 -14.24
CA ASP A 120 -2.74 -12.00 -15.21
C ASP A 120 -1.35 -12.61 -15.29
N GLN A 121 -1.14 -13.73 -14.59
CA GLN A 121 0.13 -14.46 -14.57
C GLN A 121 0.45 -15.14 -15.90
N GLY A 122 -0.56 -15.44 -16.74
CA GLY A 122 -0.33 -16.06 -18.04
C GLY A 122 0.27 -15.07 -19.05
N ALA A 123 -0.27 -13.85 -19.07
CA ALA A 123 0.22 -12.77 -19.91
C ALA A 123 1.30 -11.90 -19.24
N GLY A 124 1.60 -12.09 -17.96
CA GLY A 124 2.54 -11.27 -17.20
C GLY A 124 2.12 -9.80 -17.07
N CYS A 125 0.82 -9.53 -17.03
CA CYS A 125 0.25 -8.18 -17.07
C CYS A 125 -0.54 -7.85 -15.80
N LEU A 126 -0.41 -6.61 -15.33
CA LEU A 126 -1.32 -6.00 -14.38
C LEU A 126 -2.46 -5.32 -15.13
N ILE A 127 -3.70 -5.68 -14.81
CA ILE A 127 -4.91 -5.04 -15.32
C ILE A 127 -5.51 -4.22 -14.19
N ILE A 128 -5.73 -2.94 -14.43
CA ILE A 128 -6.27 -1.98 -13.46
C ILE A 128 -7.67 -1.62 -13.91
N PHE A 129 -8.61 -1.65 -12.95
CA PHE A 129 -9.99 -1.26 -13.18
C PHE A 129 -10.21 0.12 -12.57
N ASP A 130 -10.93 0.96 -13.29
CA ASP A 130 -11.53 2.13 -12.67
C ASP A 130 -12.57 1.68 -11.64
N ASP A 131 -12.70 2.41 -10.55
CA ASP A 131 -13.75 2.15 -9.57
C ASP A 131 -15.11 2.13 -10.30
N PRO A 132 -15.81 0.98 -10.34
CA PRO A 132 -17.12 0.96 -10.94
C PRO A 132 -18.01 1.88 -10.11
N LYS A 133 -18.63 2.87 -10.75
CA LYS A 133 -19.70 3.65 -10.12
C LYS A 133 -20.80 2.67 -9.72
N THR A 134 -20.81 2.26 -8.46
CA THR A 134 -21.86 1.39 -7.94
C THR A 134 -23.13 2.21 -7.88
N ASP A 135 -24.02 2.03 -8.85
CA ASP A 135 -25.35 2.62 -8.79
C ASP A 135 -26.07 2.07 -7.56
N ALA A 136 -26.54 2.97 -6.69
CA ALA A 136 -27.26 2.64 -5.46
C ALA A 136 -28.55 1.83 -5.71
N ILE A 137 -29.00 1.75 -6.97
CA ILE A 137 -30.16 1.00 -7.42
C ILE A 137 -29.97 -0.51 -7.23
N PHE A 138 -28.78 -1.05 -7.52
CA PHE A 138 -28.53 -2.49 -7.44
C PHE A 138 -28.64 -3.04 -6.00
N PRO A 139 -27.97 -2.47 -4.98
CA PRO A 139 -28.14 -2.94 -3.61
C PRO A 139 -29.57 -2.72 -3.08
N ALA A 140 -30.22 -1.59 -3.41
CA ALA A 140 -31.61 -1.34 -3.02
C ALA A 140 -32.60 -2.36 -3.63
N THR A 141 -32.36 -2.78 -4.87
CA THR A 141 -33.17 -3.81 -5.54
C THR A 141 -32.98 -5.18 -4.89
N LEU A 142 -31.74 -5.56 -4.57
CA LEU A 142 -31.44 -6.79 -3.84
C LEU A 142 -32.10 -6.83 -2.46
N GLU A 143 -32.07 -5.70 -1.74
CA GLU A 143 -32.74 -5.57 -0.45
C GLU A 143 -34.26 -5.72 -0.59
N THR A 144 -34.85 -5.10 -1.62
CA THR A 144 -36.29 -5.21 -1.90
C THR A 144 -36.69 -6.66 -2.20
N ILE A 145 -35.91 -7.38 -3.01
CA ILE A 145 -36.14 -8.81 -3.30
C ILE A 145 -36.06 -9.65 -2.01
N SER A 146 -35.07 -9.41 -1.16
CA SER A 146 -34.93 -10.07 0.14
C SER A 146 -36.14 -9.81 1.05
N ASN A 147 -36.62 -8.56 1.09
CA ASN A 147 -37.79 -8.18 1.88
C ASN A 147 -39.08 -8.83 1.35
N ILE A 148 -39.25 -8.95 0.02
CA ILE A 148 -40.38 -9.68 -0.56
C ILE A 148 -40.37 -11.15 -0.13
N GLY A 149 -39.20 -11.81 -0.13
CA GLY A 149 -39.07 -13.20 0.37
C GLY A 149 -39.56 -13.34 1.81
N LYS A 150 -39.11 -12.46 2.71
CA LYS A 150 -39.57 -12.45 4.11
C LYS A 150 -41.08 -12.25 4.23
N VAL A 151 -41.67 -11.40 3.39
CA VAL A 151 -43.13 -11.17 3.39
C VAL A 151 -43.86 -12.44 2.95
N VAL A 152 -43.40 -13.11 1.89
CA VAL A 152 -43.99 -14.38 1.43
C VAL A 152 -43.94 -15.44 2.53
N ASP A 153 -42.80 -15.61 3.20
CA ASP A 153 -42.66 -16.55 4.31
C ASP A 153 -43.62 -16.21 5.47
N SER A 154 -43.74 -14.92 5.80
CA SER A 154 -44.65 -14.46 6.85
C SER A 154 -46.12 -14.71 6.52
N LEU A 155 -46.51 -14.52 5.25
CA LEU A 155 -47.86 -14.78 4.76
C LEU A 155 -48.17 -16.28 4.79
N TYR A 156 -47.23 -17.12 4.36
CA TYR A 156 -47.37 -18.57 4.40
C TYR A 156 -47.53 -19.10 5.83
N MET A 157 -46.71 -18.62 6.78
CA MET A 157 -46.86 -18.97 8.20
C MET A 157 -48.22 -18.52 8.75
N ARG A 158 -48.70 -17.34 8.35
CA ARG A 158 -49.99 -16.81 8.81
C ARG A 158 -51.16 -17.58 8.23
N SER A 159 -51.12 -17.97 6.95
CA SER A 159 -52.16 -18.82 6.35
C SER A 159 -52.18 -20.21 6.96
N ALA A 160 -51.01 -20.81 7.23
CA ALA A 160 -50.93 -22.11 7.89
C ALA A 160 -51.55 -22.10 9.30
N ARG A 161 -51.42 -20.99 10.05
CA ARG A 161 -52.10 -20.81 11.35
C ARG A 161 -53.60 -20.62 11.27
N ILE A 162 -54.13 -20.15 10.14
CA ILE A 162 -55.58 -19.94 9.95
C ILE A 162 -56.27 -21.23 9.47
N MET A 163 -55.54 -22.13 8.80
CA MET A 163 -56.07 -23.42 8.31
C MET A 163 -56.00 -24.56 9.34
N ALA A 164 -55.39 -24.34 10.51
CA ALA A 164 -55.36 -25.25 11.65
C ALA A 164 -56.37 -24.81 12.72
#